data_AF-A0AAE0A475-F1
#
_entry.id   AF-A0AAE0A475-F1
#
_cell.length_a   1.000
_cell.length_b   1.000
_cell.length_c   1.000
_cell.angle_alpha   90.00
_cell.angle_beta   90.00
_cell.angle_gamma   90.00
#
_symmetry.space_group_name_H-M   'P 1'
#
loop_
_entity.id
_entity.type
_entity.pdbx_description
1 polymer ?
#
loop_
_entity_poly.entity_id
_entity_poly.type
_entity_poly.pdbx_seq_one_letter_code
_entity_poly.pdbx_strand_id
1 'polypeptide(L)'
;MINPKLIGALYKETASDIARVLGYSGIELLKNSPLILSTLNSQVVKLVLSNPRLPLPSCLLFFNFLRQNPSNKPDLVAHLTLIRNKRWTEAHKLRDRMEAMGNISNAYTYVPLIRAELLSGNSAKALQLFNEMKQRGIIPNGVTYTTVISSLSKQGRPDEVLRLHDEMIEAGITPKD
;
A
#
# COMPACT_ATOMS: atom_id res chain seq x y z
N MET A 1 -7.76 -5.46 -33.24
CA MET A 1 -6.96 -4.79 -32.18
C MET A 1 -7.88 -3.84 -31.41
N ILE A 2 -8.06 -4.04 -30.11
CA ILE A 2 -8.94 -3.18 -29.29
C ILE A 2 -8.18 -1.89 -28.95
N ASN A 3 -8.84 -0.73 -29.11
CA ASN A 3 -8.24 0.59 -28.89
C ASN A 3 -7.90 0.82 -27.40
N PRO A 4 -6.63 1.08 -27.03
CA PRO A 4 -6.21 1.29 -25.65
C PRO A 4 -6.93 2.44 -24.92
N LYS A 5 -7.37 3.47 -25.64
CA LYS A 5 -8.16 4.58 -25.05
C LYS A 5 -9.55 4.13 -24.63
N LEU A 6 -10.15 3.22 -25.41
CA LEU A 6 -11.47 2.65 -25.11
C LEU A 6 -11.42 1.74 -23.87
N ILE A 7 -10.35 0.95 -23.76
CA ILE A 7 -10.09 0.09 -22.59
C ILE A 7 -9.92 0.95 -21.32
N GLY A 8 -9.17 2.04 -21.41
CA GLY A 8 -8.98 2.96 -20.28
C GLY A 8 -10.26 3.69 -19.84
N ALA A 9 -11.16 4.00 -20.78
CA ALA A 9 -12.48 4.58 -20.46
C ALA A 9 -13.37 3.56 -19.74
N LEU A 10 -13.41 2.32 -20.25
CA LEU A 10 -14.17 1.23 -19.65
C LEU A 10 -13.75 0.97 -18.19
N TYR A 11 -12.44 0.92 -17.90
CA TYR A 11 -11.96 0.71 -16.54
C TYR A 11 -12.34 1.84 -15.56
N LYS A 12 -12.40 3.09 -16.03
CA LYS A 12 -12.84 4.22 -15.20
C LYS A 12 -14.33 4.14 -14.88
N GLU A 13 -15.14 3.77 -15.87
CA GLU A 13 -16.58 3.58 -15.70
C GLU A 13 -16.86 2.44 -14.71
N THR A 14 -16.26 1.27 -14.93
CA THR A 14 -16.37 0.11 -14.03
C THR A 14 -15.92 0.46 -12.60
N ALA A 15 -14.80 1.18 -12.44
CA ALA A 15 -14.33 1.60 -11.13
C ALA A 15 -15.28 2.62 -10.45
N SER A 16 -15.90 3.50 -11.23
CA SER A 16 -16.90 4.45 -10.73
C SER A 16 -18.15 3.73 -10.22
N ASP A 17 -18.64 2.73 -10.96
CA ASP A 17 -19.79 1.94 -10.55
C ASP A 17 -19.50 1.10 -9.31
N ILE A 18 -18.34 0.44 -9.25
CA ILE A 18 -17.93 -0.29 -8.05
C ILE A 18 -17.84 0.64 -6.84
N ALA A 19 -17.23 1.81 -6.98
CA ALA A 19 -17.15 2.80 -5.91
C ALA A 19 -18.55 3.27 -5.46
N ARG A 20 -19.48 3.47 -6.40
CA ARG A 20 -20.86 3.84 -6.10
C ARG A 20 -21.57 2.74 -5.31
N VAL A 21 -21.49 1.48 -5.76
CA VAL A 21 -22.08 0.32 -5.06
C VAL A 21 -21.52 0.19 -3.64
N LEU A 22 -20.19 0.30 -3.49
CA LEU A 22 -19.52 0.26 -2.19
C LEU A 22 -19.94 1.41 -1.26
N GLY A 23 -20.26 2.58 -1.81
CA GLY A 23 -20.73 3.74 -1.05
C GLY A 23 -22.17 3.63 -0.56
N TYR A 24 -23.07 3.09 -1.39
CA TYR A 24 -24.51 3.02 -1.07
C TYR A 24 -24.94 1.71 -0.39
N SER A 25 -24.32 0.60 -0.74
CA SER A 25 -24.83 -0.75 -0.43
C SER A 25 -23.80 -1.63 0.27
N GLY A 26 -22.61 -1.09 0.56
CA GLY A 26 -21.51 -1.84 1.16
C GLY A 26 -20.98 -2.94 0.24
N ILE A 27 -20.38 -3.98 0.82
CA ILE A 27 -19.66 -5.02 0.09
C ILE A 27 -20.55 -6.19 -0.38
N GLU A 28 -21.79 -6.30 0.13
CA GLU A 28 -22.64 -7.48 -0.06
C GLU A 28 -23.11 -7.66 -1.52
N LEU A 29 -23.51 -6.57 -2.19
CA LEU A 29 -23.84 -6.63 -3.62
C LEU A 29 -22.63 -7.03 -4.48
N LEU A 30 -21.42 -6.68 -4.03
CA LEU A 30 -20.19 -6.97 -4.75
C LEU A 30 -19.80 -8.45 -4.60
N LYS A 31 -19.99 -9.02 -3.40
CA LYS A 31 -19.80 -10.46 -3.13
C LYS A 31 -20.75 -11.33 -3.94
N ASN A 32 -22.01 -10.88 -4.09
CA ASN A 32 -23.07 -11.66 -4.70
C ASN A 32 -23.14 -11.51 -6.23
N SER A 33 -22.22 -10.77 -6.85
CA SER A 33 -22.22 -10.51 -8.30
C SER A 33 -20.98 -11.08 -9.00
N PRO A 34 -21.06 -12.29 -9.60
CA PRO A 34 -19.95 -12.92 -10.30
C PRO A 34 -19.38 -12.08 -11.45
N LEU A 35 -20.24 -11.28 -12.11
CA LEU A 35 -19.86 -10.37 -13.18
C LEU A 35 -18.98 -9.21 -12.68
N ILE A 36 -19.25 -8.69 -11.47
CA ILE A 36 -18.40 -7.67 -10.88
C ILE A 36 -17.06 -8.28 -10.47
N LEU A 37 -17.07 -9.52 -9.95
CA LEU A 37 -15.84 -10.19 -9.54
C LEU A 37 -14.91 -10.52 -10.71
N SER A 38 -15.45 -10.88 -11.87
CA SER A 38 -14.66 -11.16 -13.07
C SER A 38 -14.08 -9.90 -13.73
N THR A 39 -14.63 -8.72 -13.42
CA THR A 39 -14.13 -7.43 -13.93
C THR A 39 -13.07 -6.81 -13.04
N LEU A 40 -12.83 -7.35 -11.83
CA LEU A 40 -11.77 -6.91 -10.94
C LEU A 40 -10.39 -7.27 -11.51
N ASN A 41 -9.55 -6.26 -11.63
CA ASN A 41 -8.12 -6.39 -11.91
C ASN A 41 -7.35 -5.26 -11.20
N SER A 42 -6.02 -5.31 -11.21
CA SER A 42 -5.15 -4.31 -10.54
C SER A 42 -5.50 -2.86 -10.90
N GLN A 43 -5.82 -2.57 -12.18
CA GLN A 43 -6.15 -1.21 -12.62
C GLN A 43 -7.50 -0.74 -12.10
N VAL A 44 -8.53 -1.58 -12.16
CA VAL A 44 -9.87 -1.25 -11.64
C VAL A 44 -9.81 -1.09 -10.12
N VAL A 45 -9.14 -2.00 -9.41
CA VAL A 45 -8.95 -1.91 -7.94
C VAL A 45 -8.26 -0.60 -7.55
N LYS A 46 -7.19 -0.24 -8.27
CA LYS A 46 -6.48 1.03 -8.04
C LYS A 46 -7.42 2.22 -8.22
N LEU A 47 -8.19 2.27 -9.30
CA LEU A 47 -9.13 3.37 -9.59
C LEU A 47 -10.23 3.48 -8.53
N VAL A 48 -10.79 2.37 -8.06
CA VAL A 48 -11.80 2.34 -6.99
C VAL A 48 -11.23 2.92 -5.70
N LEU A 49 -10.05 2.45 -5.28
CA LEU A 49 -9.39 2.91 -4.05
C LEU A 49 -8.83 4.34 -4.17
N SER A 50 -8.58 4.80 -5.40
CA SER A 50 -8.17 6.18 -5.70
C SER A 50 -9.35 7.16 -5.62
N ASN A 51 -10.60 6.68 -5.60
CA ASN A 51 -11.77 7.54 -5.68
C ASN A 51 -11.89 8.41 -4.41
N PRO A 52 -11.76 9.73 -4.51
CA PRO A 52 -11.78 10.63 -3.35
C PRO A 52 -13.17 10.72 -2.69
N ARG A 53 -14.23 10.35 -3.42
CA ARG A 53 -15.61 10.34 -2.93
C ARG A 53 -15.97 9.06 -2.18
N LEU A 54 -15.13 8.02 -2.25
CA LEU A 54 -15.41 6.75 -1.58
C LEU A 54 -15.13 6.87 -0.08
N PRO A 55 -16.13 6.62 0.79
CA PRO A 55 -15.92 6.63 2.23
C PRO A 55 -14.88 5.59 2.63
N LEU A 56 -14.04 5.92 3.61
CA LEU A 56 -12.98 5.03 4.06
C LEU A 56 -13.48 3.65 4.53
N PRO A 57 -14.59 3.54 5.29
CA PRO A 57 -15.11 2.23 5.67
C PRO A 57 -15.38 1.34 4.45
N SER A 58 -15.90 1.93 3.37
CA SER A 58 -16.14 1.23 2.10
C SER A 58 -14.83 0.82 1.41
N CYS A 59 -13.80 1.67 1.41
CA CYS A 59 -12.47 1.31 0.91
C CYS A 59 -11.86 0.13 1.67
N LEU A 60 -11.98 0.11 3.00
CA LEU A 60 -11.45 -0.94 3.86
C LEU A 60 -12.22 -2.24 3.73
N LEU A 61 -13.54 -2.18 3.63
CA LEU A 61 -14.38 -3.34 3.33
C LEU A 61 -14.01 -3.97 1.99
N PHE A 62 -13.84 -3.14 0.97
CA PHE A 62 -13.40 -3.60 -0.35
C PHE A 62 -11.99 -4.21 -0.32
N PHE A 63 -11.06 -3.57 0.38
CA PHE A 63 -9.70 -4.08 0.54
C PHE A 63 -9.66 -5.43 1.27
N ASN A 64 -10.40 -5.57 2.38
CA ASN A 64 -10.51 -6.84 3.13
C ASN A 64 -11.15 -7.94 2.29
N PHE A 65 -12.17 -7.60 1.50
CA PHE A 65 -12.80 -8.51 0.57
C PHE A 65 -11.80 -9.02 -0.48
N LEU A 66 -11.00 -8.14 -1.09
CA LEU A 66 -9.96 -8.54 -2.05
C LEU A 66 -8.93 -9.48 -1.41
N ARG A 67 -8.60 -9.30 -0.13
CA ARG A 67 -7.65 -10.17 0.60
C ARG A 67 -8.18 -11.59 0.81
N GLN A 68 -9.49 -11.74 0.99
CA GLN A 68 -10.15 -13.04 1.19
C GLN A 68 -10.35 -13.81 -0.13
N ASN A 69 -10.13 -13.18 -1.28
CA ASN A 69 -10.29 -13.78 -2.61
C ASN A 69 -8.92 -14.04 -3.26
N PRO A 70 -8.47 -15.31 -3.39
CA PRO A 70 -7.12 -15.65 -3.89
C PRO A 70 -6.81 -15.10 -5.28
N SER A 71 -7.83 -14.98 -6.14
CA SER A 71 -7.71 -14.55 -7.53
C SER A 71 -7.55 -13.04 -7.70
N ASN A 72 -7.85 -12.25 -6.66
CA ASN A 72 -7.96 -10.78 -6.73
C ASN A 72 -7.22 -10.10 -5.57
N LYS A 73 -6.07 -10.64 -5.15
CA LYS A 73 -5.27 -10.06 -4.06
C LYS A 73 -4.91 -8.61 -4.39
N PRO A 74 -5.17 -7.65 -3.48
CA PRO A 74 -4.82 -6.26 -3.72
C PRO A 74 -3.30 -6.13 -3.72
N ASP A 75 -2.75 -5.57 -4.80
CA ASP A 75 -1.31 -5.42 -4.97
C ASP A 75 -0.74 -4.28 -4.10
N LEU A 76 0.59 -4.15 -4.12
CA LEU A 76 1.32 -3.09 -3.44
C LEU A 76 0.86 -1.68 -3.87
N VAL A 77 0.36 -1.53 -5.11
CA VAL A 77 -0.10 -0.26 -5.67
C VAL A 77 -1.43 0.15 -5.05
N ALA A 78 -2.34 -0.78 -4.79
CA ALA A 78 -3.61 -0.54 -4.10
C ALA A 78 -3.41 0.00 -2.67
N HIS A 79 -2.46 -0.57 -1.92
CA HIS A 79 -2.07 -0.06 -0.60
C HIS A 79 -1.44 1.34 -0.67
N LEU A 80 -0.46 1.53 -1.57
CA LEU A 80 0.21 2.82 -1.73
C LEU A 80 -0.75 3.92 -2.19
N THR A 81 -1.82 3.57 -2.89
CA THR A 81 -2.86 4.51 -3.35
C THR A 81 -3.72 5.03 -2.20
N LEU A 82 -4.12 4.17 -1.27
CA LEU A 82 -4.82 4.60 -0.05
C LEU A 82 -3.97 5.55 0.78
N ILE A 83 -2.67 5.28 0.85
CA ILE A 83 -1.73 6.11 1.60
C ILE A 83 -1.45 7.45 0.89
N ARG A 84 -1.31 7.46 -0.44
CA ARG A 84 -1.10 8.69 -1.23
C ARG A 84 -2.29 9.67 -1.18
N ASN A 85 -3.50 9.21 -0.87
CA ASN A 85 -4.70 10.05 -0.78
C ASN A 85 -4.85 10.84 0.54
N LYS A 86 -3.73 11.13 1.24
CA LYS A 86 -3.65 11.97 2.46
C LYS A 86 -4.50 11.50 3.67
N ARG A 87 -4.93 10.24 3.73
CA ARG A 87 -5.63 9.66 4.90
C ARG A 87 -4.64 9.09 5.93
N TRP A 88 -3.67 9.91 6.35
CA TRP A 88 -2.55 9.52 7.24
C TRP A 88 -2.99 9.02 8.61
N THR A 89 -3.95 9.70 9.23
CA THR A 89 -4.53 9.34 10.53
C THR A 89 -5.17 7.95 10.49
N GLU A 90 -5.68 7.57 9.33
CA GLU A 90 -6.44 6.35 9.16
C GLU A 90 -5.56 5.16 8.74
N ALA A 91 -4.45 5.42 8.04
CA ALA A 91 -3.37 4.44 7.85
C ALA A 91 -2.75 4.03 9.20
N HIS A 92 -2.57 4.98 10.12
CA HIS A 92 -2.14 4.68 11.49
C HIS A 92 -3.20 3.92 12.29
N LYS A 93 -4.49 4.30 12.24
CA LYS A 93 -5.55 3.50 12.88
C LYS A 93 -5.68 2.09 12.30
N LEU A 94 -5.43 1.92 11.01
CA LEU A 94 -5.42 0.60 10.37
C LEU A 94 -4.28 -0.26 10.92
N ARG A 95 -3.08 0.31 11.11
CA ARG A 95 -1.97 -0.36 11.81
C ARG A 95 -2.37 -0.79 13.21
N ASP A 96 -2.90 0.13 14.01
CA ASP A 96 -3.26 -0.15 15.40
C ASP A 96 -4.34 -1.26 15.49
N ARG A 97 -5.28 -1.29 14.53
CA ARG A 97 -6.28 -2.37 14.42
C ARG A 97 -5.68 -3.70 13.93
N MET A 98 -4.68 -3.68 13.04
CA MET A 98 -4.00 -4.90 12.58
C MET A 98 -3.19 -5.55 13.70
N GLU A 99 -2.58 -4.74 14.57
CA GLU A 99 -1.89 -5.20 15.79
C GLU A 99 -2.88 -5.78 16.82
N ALA A 100 -4.00 -5.10 17.04
CA ALA A 100 -5.05 -5.58 17.95
C ALA A 100 -5.72 -6.89 17.49
N MET A 101 -5.63 -7.23 16.20
CA MET A 101 -6.15 -8.48 15.62
C MET A 101 -5.12 -9.61 15.58
N GLY A 102 -3.95 -9.45 16.22
CA GLY A 102 -2.92 -10.49 16.30
C GLY A 102 -2.28 -10.85 14.96
N ASN A 103 -2.46 -10.00 13.93
CA ASN A 103 -1.94 -10.25 12.61
C ASN A 103 -0.53 -9.65 12.55
N ILE A 104 0.47 -10.53 12.46
CA ILE A 104 1.89 -10.20 12.53
C ILE A 104 2.19 -9.12 11.48
N SER A 105 2.39 -7.87 11.93
CA SER A 105 2.92 -6.79 11.10
C SER A 105 4.16 -7.34 10.41
N ASN A 106 4.12 -7.53 9.09
CA ASN A 106 5.20 -8.14 8.34
C ASN A 106 5.81 -7.11 7.37
N ALA A 107 6.78 -7.52 6.56
CA ALA A 107 7.44 -6.63 5.61
C ALA A 107 6.44 -5.93 4.66
N TYR A 108 5.30 -6.57 4.34
CA TYR A 108 4.27 -5.97 3.49
C TYR A 108 3.52 -4.79 4.15
N THR A 109 3.61 -4.62 5.47
CA THR A 109 3.00 -3.48 6.19
C THR A 109 4.00 -2.34 6.38
N TYR A 110 5.23 -2.65 6.79
CA TYR A 110 6.25 -1.62 7.06
C TYR A 110 6.78 -0.95 5.79
N VAL A 111 7.04 -1.72 4.73
CA VAL A 111 7.66 -1.19 3.51
C VAL A 111 6.80 -0.10 2.83
N PRO A 112 5.47 -0.29 2.65
CA PRO A 112 4.62 0.77 2.11
C PRO A 112 4.55 2.02 3.00
N LEU A 113 4.52 1.85 4.32
CA LEU A 113 4.45 2.97 5.28
C LEU A 113 5.74 3.77 5.29
N ILE A 114 6.90 3.09 5.33
CA ILE A 114 8.21 3.71 5.21
C ILE A 114 8.26 4.51 3.91
N ARG A 115 7.93 3.88 2.76
CA ARG A 115 7.94 4.56 1.46
C ARG A 115 7.00 5.76 1.42
N ALA A 116 5.85 5.68 2.07
CA ALA A 116 4.89 6.77 2.13
C ALA A 116 5.38 7.97 2.94
N GLU A 117 5.92 7.74 4.14
CA GLU A 117 6.50 8.80 4.97
C GLU A 117 7.66 9.49 4.21
N LEU A 118 8.49 8.71 3.51
CA LEU A 118 9.56 9.24 2.67
C LEU A 118 9.04 10.10 1.50
N LEU A 119 7.98 9.67 0.81
CA LEU A 119 7.34 10.45 -0.26
C LEU A 119 6.70 11.75 0.24
N SER A 120 6.41 11.82 1.54
CA SER A 120 5.81 13.00 2.18
C SER A 120 6.85 13.92 2.83
N GLY A 121 8.14 13.57 2.71
CA GLY A 121 9.24 14.32 3.30
C GLY A 121 9.49 14.01 4.79
N ASN A 122 8.70 13.11 5.39
CA ASN A 122 8.75 12.78 6.81
C ASN A 122 9.79 11.70 7.14
N SER A 123 11.05 11.89 6.75
CA SER A 123 12.05 10.83 6.86
C SER A 123 12.40 10.43 8.28
N ALA A 124 12.19 11.30 9.27
CA ALA A 124 12.29 10.93 10.68
C ALA A 124 11.27 9.83 11.04
N LYS A 125 10.03 9.94 10.55
CA LYS A 125 8.98 8.93 10.79
C LYS A 125 9.25 7.65 10.02
N ALA A 126 9.72 7.76 8.79
CA ALA A 126 10.15 6.61 8.01
C ALA A 126 11.29 5.83 8.69
N LEU A 127 12.27 6.53 9.26
CA LEU A 127 13.36 5.90 9.99
C LEU A 127 12.88 5.23 11.29
N GLN A 128 11.92 5.84 11.99
CA GLN A 128 11.28 5.22 13.15
C GLN A 128 10.62 3.89 12.77
N LEU A 129 9.82 3.88 11.70
CA LEU A 129 9.15 2.68 11.20
C LEU A 129 10.15 1.62 10.71
N PHE A 130 11.25 2.05 10.08
CA PHE A 130 12.33 1.15 9.66
C PHE A 130 13.01 0.48 10.85
N ASN A 131 13.31 1.22 11.91
CA ASN A 131 13.90 0.63 13.11
C ASN A 131 12.91 -0.28 13.85
N GLU A 132 11.64 0.10 13.90
CA GLU A 132 10.59 -0.72 14.49
C GLU A 132 10.43 -2.06 13.75
N MET A 133 10.47 -2.04 12.41
CA MET A 133 10.49 -3.24 11.58
C MET A 133 11.60 -4.21 11.99
N LYS A 134 12.83 -3.69 12.17
CA LYS A 134 13.99 -4.48 12.61
C LYS A 134 13.84 -5.01 14.03
N GLN A 135 13.36 -4.18 14.97
CA GLN A 135 13.13 -4.58 16.36
C GLN A 135 12.11 -5.73 16.50
N ARG A 136 11.16 -5.82 15.57
CA ARG A 136 10.20 -6.92 15.50
C ARG A 136 10.71 -8.15 14.76
N GLY A 137 12.00 -8.19 14.41
CA GLY A 137 12.62 -9.31 13.70
C GLY A 137 12.23 -9.39 12.22
N ILE A 138 11.67 -8.34 11.65
CA ILE A 138 11.27 -8.31 10.23
C ILE A 138 12.46 -7.79 9.43
N ILE A 139 12.98 -8.64 8.53
CA ILE A 139 14.19 -8.33 7.75
C ILE A 139 13.84 -7.34 6.63
N PRO A 140 14.43 -6.13 6.60
CA PRO A 140 14.28 -5.22 5.47
C PRO A 140 14.98 -5.78 4.22
N ASN A 141 14.35 -5.67 3.06
CA ASN A 141 14.96 -6.08 1.78
C ASN A 141 15.76 -4.94 1.13
N GLY A 142 16.47 -5.25 0.04
CA GLY A 142 17.32 -4.30 -0.69
C GLY A 142 16.56 -3.04 -1.13
N VAL A 143 15.33 -3.20 -1.65
CA VAL A 143 14.43 -2.07 -1.96
C VAL A 143 14.21 -1.17 -0.75
N THR A 144 13.99 -1.71 0.44
CA THR A 144 13.68 -0.94 1.65
C THR A 144 14.90 -0.12 2.09
N TYR A 145 16.07 -0.75 2.20
CA TYR A 145 17.33 -0.07 2.53
C TYR A 145 17.63 1.05 1.52
N THR A 146 17.61 0.72 0.23
CA THR A 146 17.94 1.68 -0.84
C THR A 146 16.99 2.89 -0.80
N THR A 147 15.70 2.67 -0.50
CA THR A 147 14.71 3.74 -0.40
C THR A 147 14.99 4.67 0.80
N VAL A 148 15.29 4.12 1.98
CA VAL A 148 15.61 4.90 3.19
C VAL A 148 16.93 5.66 3.02
N ILE A 149 17.98 4.99 2.56
CA ILE A 149 19.31 5.58 2.29
C ILE A 149 19.18 6.74 1.30
N SER A 150 18.46 6.55 0.19
CA SER A 150 18.26 7.61 -0.82
C SER A 150 17.56 8.84 -0.24
N SER A 151 16.67 8.66 0.72
CA SER A 151 15.98 9.79 1.35
C SER A 151 16.88 10.52 2.35
N LEU A 152 17.59 9.78 3.21
CA LEU A 152 18.52 10.36 4.18
C LEU A 152 19.66 11.13 3.49
N SER A 153 20.13 10.62 2.35
CA SER A 153 21.11 11.30 1.50
C SER A 153 20.59 12.66 1.02
N LYS A 154 19.34 12.73 0.54
CA LYS A 154 18.69 14.00 0.13
C LYS A 154 18.49 14.99 1.27
N GLN A 155 18.50 14.52 2.51
CA GLN A 155 18.36 15.35 3.71
C GLN A 155 19.70 15.75 4.33
N GLY A 156 20.83 15.36 3.72
CA GLY A 156 22.14 15.69 4.27
C GLY A 156 22.42 14.98 5.59
N ARG A 157 22.00 13.71 5.74
CA ARG A 157 22.29 12.87 6.92
C ARG A 157 23.32 11.78 6.60
N PRO A 158 24.58 12.13 6.29
CA PRO A 158 25.57 11.20 5.74
C PRO A 158 25.95 10.06 6.71
N ASP A 159 26.02 10.33 8.02
CA ASP A 159 26.39 9.31 9.02
C ASP A 159 25.39 8.15 9.04
N GLU A 160 24.09 8.46 8.89
CA GLU A 160 23.05 7.43 8.84
C GLU A 160 23.01 6.68 7.52
N VAL A 161 23.35 7.37 6.42
CA VAL A 161 23.49 6.74 5.10
C VAL A 161 24.61 5.70 5.17
N LEU A 162 25.78 6.06 5.69
CA LEU A 162 26.92 5.15 5.83
C LEU A 162 26.56 3.97 6.73
N ARG A 163 26.03 4.23 7.92
CA ARG A 163 25.63 3.17 8.85
C ARG A 163 24.64 2.19 8.24
N LEU A 164 23.61 2.67 7.55
CA LEU A 164 22.60 1.79 6.93
C LEU A 164 23.13 1.06 5.70
N HIS A 165 24.09 1.64 4.98
CA HIS A 165 24.76 1.00 3.87
C HIS A 165 25.65 -0.15 4.35
N ASP A 166 26.41 0.07 5.42
CA ASP A 166 27.26 -0.96 6.04
C ASP A 166 26.40 -2.10 6.62
N GLU A 167 25.33 -1.76 7.34
CA GLU A 167 24.35 -2.74 7.85
C GLU A 167 23.77 -3.61 6.73
N MET A 168 23.48 -3.01 5.58
CA MET A 168 22.94 -3.71 4.42
C MET A 168 23.96 -4.68 3.81
N ILE A 169 25.24 -4.29 3.73
CA ILE A 169 26.33 -5.16 3.25
C ILE A 169 26.58 -6.31 4.22
N GLU A 170 26.62 -6.03 5.52
CA GLU A 170 26.79 -7.05 6.57
C GLU A 170 25.65 -8.08 6.57
N ALA A 171 24.43 -7.64 6.24
CA ALA A 171 23.28 -8.53 6.06
C ALA A 171 23.31 -9.33 4.74
N GLY A 172 24.31 -9.14 3.88
CA GLY A 172 24.43 -9.80 2.58
C GLY A 172 23.40 -9.33 1.54
N ILE A 173 22.81 -8.15 1.74
CA ILE A 173 21.75 -7.60 0.90
C ILE A 173 22.39 -6.67 -0.14
N THR A 174 22.14 -6.91 -1.43
CA THR A 174 22.74 -6.04 -2.46
C THR A 174 21.83 -4.86 -2.83
N PRO A 175 22.40 -3.70 -3.21
CA PRO A 175 21.60 -2.59 -3.70
C PRO A 175 20.91 -2.98 -5.00
N LYS A 176 19.58 -3.14 -4.94
CA LYS A 176 18.64 -3.50 -6.02
C LYS A 176 18.19 -4.97 -6.12
N ASP A 177 18.30 -5.77 -5.05
CA ASP A 177 17.42 -6.94 -4.89
C ASP A 177 15.97 -6.54 -4.53
#